data_AF-P44212-F1
#
_entry.id   AF-P44212-F1
#
_cell.length_a   1.000
_cell.length_b   1.000
_cell.length_c   1.000
_cell.angle_alpha   90.00
_cell.angle_beta   90.00
_cell.angle_gamma   90.00
#
_symmetry.space_group_name_H-M   'P 1'
#
loop_
_entity.id
_entity.type
_entity.pdbx_description
1 polymer ?
#
loop_
_entity_poly.entity_id
_entity_poly.type
_entity_poly.pdbx_seq_one_letter_code
_entity_poly.pdbx_strand_id
1 'polypeptide(L)' 'MKTKRPHAKSVENFNRYRFYAEKAAKEEQAGNYEEAETHWDLAMLSASPENKEWAIRRRDFCQRMHQRPFEGE' A
#
# COMPACT_ATOMS: atom_id res chain seq x y z
N MET A 1 -6.05 -21.74 -41.10
CA MET A 1 -6.59 -22.15 -39.79
C MET A 1 -6.68 -20.91 -38.91
N LYS A 2 -7.86 -20.60 -38.35
CA LYS A 2 -8.10 -19.34 -37.61
C LYS A 2 -7.59 -19.47 -36.18
N THR A 3 -6.35 -19.06 -35.94
CA THR A 3 -5.72 -19.07 -34.62
C THR A 3 -6.33 -17.96 -33.76
N LYS A 4 -7.28 -18.31 -32.88
CA LYS A 4 -7.75 -17.41 -31.81
C LYS A 4 -6.59 -17.21 -30.84
N ARG A 5 -5.92 -16.06 -30.92
CA ARG A 5 -4.95 -15.65 -29.91
C ARG A 5 -5.71 -15.51 -28.58
N PRO A 6 -5.27 -16.14 -27.48
CA PRO A 6 -5.83 -15.82 -26.18
C PRO A 6 -5.59 -14.33 -25.94
N HIS A 7 -6.67 -13.60 -25.65
CA HIS A 7 -6.60 -12.23 -25.17
C HIS A 7 -5.63 -12.24 -23.98
N ALA A 8 -4.42 -11.71 -24.20
CA ALA A 8 -3.49 -11.47 -23.12
C ALA A 8 -4.27 -10.64 -22.10
N LYS A 9 -4.35 -11.13 -20.85
CA LYS A 9 -4.85 -10.36 -19.71
C LYS A 9 -3.85 -9.21 -19.48
N SER A 10 -3.87 -8.24 -20.38
CA SER A 10 -2.90 -7.17 -20.48
C SER A 10 -3.22 -6.13 -19.43
N VAL A 11 -2.73 -6.29 -18.21
CA VAL A 11 -2.31 -5.19 -17.31
C VAL A 11 -3.29 -4.00 -17.14
N GLU A 12 -4.59 -4.15 -17.39
CA GLU A 12 -5.48 -3.02 -17.69
C GLU A 12 -6.02 -2.28 -16.47
N ASN A 13 -5.70 -2.72 -15.25
CA ASN A 13 -6.03 -1.99 -14.02
C ASN A 13 -4.98 -2.29 -12.93
N PHE A 14 -3.70 -2.03 -13.20
CA PHE A 14 -2.71 -2.02 -12.12
C PHE A 14 -3.01 -0.84 -11.18
N ASN A 15 -3.83 -1.11 -10.16
CA ASN A 15 -4.16 -0.14 -9.14
C ASN A 15 -2.93 0.01 -8.23
N ARG A 16 -2.06 0.95 -8.59
CA ARG A 16 -0.82 1.27 -7.88
C ARG A 16 -1.07 1.49 -6.39
N TYR A 17 -2.13 2.25 -6.08
CA TYR A 17 -2.55 2.48 -4.71
C TYR A 17 -2.81 1.16 -3.98
N ARG A 18 -3.62 0.26 -4.54
CA ARG A 18 -3.89 -1.04 -3.92
C ARG A 18 -2.63 -1.88 -3.75
N PHE A 19 -1.75 -1.91 -4.75
CA PHE A 19 -0.49 -2.66 -4.67
C PHE A 19 0.39 -2.16 -3.51
N TYR A 20 0.59 -0.85 -3.41
CA TYR A 20 1.37 -0.25 -2.33
C TYR A 20 0.66 -0.35 -0.97
N ALA A 21 -0.66 -0.20 -0.92
CA ALA A 21 -1.47 -0.34 0.29
C ALA A 21 -1.44 -1.77 0.84
N GLU A 22 -1.57 -2.79 -0.02
CA GLU A 22 -1.46 -4.20 0.40
C GLU A 22 -0.04 -4.52 0.89
N LYS A 23 0.99 -3.95 0.25
CA LYS A 23 2.37 -4.11 0.69
C LYS A 23 2.62 -3.42 2.02
N ALA A 24 2.17 -2.18 2.18
CA ALA A 24 2.24 -1.43 3.43
C ALA A 24 1.55 -2.17 4.57
N ALA A 25 0.34 -2.69 4.35
CA ALA A 25 -0.39 -3.46 5.35
C ALA A 25 0.33 -4.74 5.78
N LYS A 26 1.04 -5.42 4.87
CA LYS A 26 1.89 -6.57 5.21
C LYS A 26 3.07 -6.16 6.07
N GLU A 27 3.74 -5.04 5.73
CA GLU A 27 4.83 -4.50 6.54
C GLU A 27 4.34 -4.07 7.93
N GLU A 28 3.16 -3.45 8.04
CA GLU A 28 2.52 -3.13 9.33
C GLU A 28 2.27 -4.38 10.18
N GLN A 29 1.80 -5.47 9.56
CA GLN A 29 1.59 -6.75 10.24
C GLN A 29 2.89 -7.41 10.67
N ALA A 30 3.97 -7.22 9.91
CA ALA A 30 5.30 -7.71 10.25
C ALA A 30 5.98 -6.89 11.37
N GLY A 31 5.43 -5.72 11.71
CA GLY A 31 6.06 -4.75 12.63
C GLY A 31 7.09 -3.84 11.98
N ASN A 32 7.22 -3.89 10.65
CA ASN A 32 8.14 -3.07 9.86
C ASN A 32 7.52 -1.69 9.55
N TYR A 33 7.27 -0.90 10.59
CA TYR A 33 6.57 0.38 10.44
C TYR A 33 7.32 1.41 9.57
N GLU A 34 8.66 1.34 9.54
CA GLU A 34 9.50 2.20 8.69
C GLU A 34 9.24 1.94 7.19
N GLU A 35 9.27 0.67 6.78
CA GLU A 35 8.95 0.29 5.41
C GLU A 35 7.47 0.55 5.11
N ALA A 36 6.58 0.28 6.07
CA ALA A 36 5.16 0.55 5.90
C ALA A 36 4.88 2.03 5.64
N GLU A 37 5.52 2.96 6.34
CA GLU A 37 5.39 4.41 6.11
C GLU A 37 5.75 4.75 4.65
N THR A 38 6.87 4.23 4.17
CA THR A 38 7.33 4.45 2.79
C THR A 38 6.33 3.92 1.77
N HIS A 39 5.78 2.73 2.00
CA HIS A 39 4.76 2.16 1.11
C HIS A 39 3.44 2.96 1.17
N TRP A 40 3.05 3.49 2.33
CA TRP A 40 1.90 4.38 2.44
C TRP A 40 2.10 5.69 1.69
N ASP A 41 3.28 6.28 1.77
CA ASP A 41 3.61 7.51 1.04
C ASP A 41 3.55 7.29 -0.49
N LEU A 42 4.09 6.16 -0.97
CA LEU A 42 3.97 5.76 -2.38
C LEU A 42 2.51 5.48 -2.79
N ALA A 43 1.71 4.90 -1.90
CA ALA A 43 0.29 4.67 -2.13
C ALA A 43 -0.47 6.01 -2.29
N MET A 44 -0.16 7.00 -1.43
CA MET A 44 -0.77 8.34 -1.46
C MET A 44 -0.56 9.05 -2.80
N LEU A 45 0.58 8.85 -3.45
CA LEU A 45 0.89 9.45 -4.76
C LEU A 45 -0.05 8.96 -5.87
N SER A 46 -0.59 7.75 -5.74
CA SER A 46 -1.51 7.14 -6.73
C SER A 46 -2.94 6.98 -6.20
N ALA A 47 -3.24 7.55 -5.03
CA ALA A 47 -4.52 7.40 -4.35
C ALA A 47 -5.57 8.39 -4.89
N SER A 48 -6.81 7.92 -5.04
CA SER A 48 -7.99 8.79 -5.10
C SER A 48 -8.10 9.65 -3.83
N PRO A 49 -8.78 10.82 -3.84
CA PRO A 49 -8.89 11.69 -2.66
C PRO A 49 -9.36 10.96 -1.38
N GLU A 50 -10.35 10.08 -1.48
CA GLU A 50 -10.83 9.24 -0.36
C GLU A 50 -9.74 8.31 0.19
N ASN A 51 -9.01 7.66 -0.72
CA ASN A 51 -7.91 6.76 -0.40
C ASN A 51 -6.67 7.50 0.12
N LYS A 52 -6.49 8.77 -0.30
CA LYS A 52 -5.39 9.61 0.14
C LYS A 52 -5.55 9.95 1.61
N GLU A 53 -6.76 10.32 2.05
CA GLU A 53 -7.04 10.54 3.47
C GLU A 53 -6.79 9.27 4.29
N TRP A 54 -7.21 8.12 3.79
CA TRP A 54 -6.96 6.84 4.46
C TRP A 54 -5.45 6.54 4.55
N ALA A 55 -4.71 6.69 3.46
CA ALA A 55 -3.28 6.46 3.44
C ALA A 55 -2.50 7.46 4.31
N ILE A 56 -2.93 8.72 4.41
CA ILE A 56 -2.38 9.69 5.37
C ILE A 56 -2.56 9.20 6.81
N ARG A 57 -3.77 8.75 7.17
CA ARG A 57 -4.04 8.23 8.53
C ARG A 57 -3.22 6.98 8.83
N ARG A 58 -3.03 6.10 7.84
CA ARG A 58 -2.20 4.90 8.00
C ARG A 58 -0.72 5.24 8.10
N ARG A 59 -0.24 6.19 7.30
CA ARG A 59 1.12 6.72 7.41
C ARG A 59 1.39 7.29 8.81
N ASP A 60 0.48 8.14 9.31
CA ASP A 60 0.58 8.72 10.66
C ASP A 60 0.60 7.64 11.76
N PHE A 61 -0.23 6.60 11.60
CA PHE A 61 -0.20 5.42 12.47
C PHE A 61 1.15 4.70 12.43
N CYS A 62 1.68 4.38 11.24
CA CYS A 62 3.00 3.76 11.10
C CYS A 62 4.09 4.63 11.73
N GLN A 63 4.08 5.94 11.47
CA GLN A 63 5.05 6.87 12.01
C GLN A 63 5.00 6.89 13.55
N ARG A 64 3.79 6.86 14.13
CA ARG A 64 3.62 6.76 15.58
C ARG A 64 4.14 5.43 16.14
N MET A 65 3.85 4.32 15.47
CA MET A 65 4.33 2.99 15.86
C MET A 65 5.84 2.84 15.70
N HIS A 66 6.44 3.53 14.74
CA HIS A 66 7.90 3.58 14.55
C HIS A 66 8.58 4.43 15.62
N GLN A 67 8.04 5.61 15.96
CA GLN A 67 8.64 6.51 16.96
C GLN A 67 8.47 6.02 18.40
N ARG A 68 7.32 5.44 18.71
CA ARG A 68 7.01 4.85 20.01
C ARG A 68 6.28 3.54 19.74
N PRO A 69 7.01 2.44 19.46
CA PRO A 69 6.40 1.13 19.60
C PRO A 69 5.78 1.10 21.00
N PHE A 70 4.62 0.47 21.17
CA PHE A 70 4.08 0.25 22.52
C PHE A 70 5.10 -0.62 23.27
N GLU A 71 6.12 0.01 23.86
CA GLU A 71 7.00 -0.60 24.85
C GLU A 71 6.06 -1.07 25.94
N GLY A 72 5.93 -2.38 26.03
CA GLY A 72 5.06 -3.07 26.95
C GLY A 72 5.34 -2.60 28.37
N GLU A 73 4.27 -2.18 29.03
CA GLU A 73 4.04 -2.48 30.43
C GLU A 73 3.07 -3.67 30.49
#